data_AF-A0A840YUR8-F1
#
_entry.id   AF-A0A840YUR8-F1
#
_cell.length_a   1.000
_cell.length_b   1.000
_cell.length_c   1.000
_cell.angle_alpha   90.00
_cell.angle_beta   90.00
_cell.angle_gamma   90.00
#
_symmetry.space_group_name_H-M   'P 1'
#
loop_
_entity.id
_entity.type
_entity.pdbx_description
1 polymer ?
#
loop_
_entity_poly.entity_id
_entity_poly.type
_entity_poly.pdbx_seq_one_letter_code
_entity_poly.pdbx_strand_id
1 'polypeptide(L)'
;MMAAQGFKGFGWLLGCLIVALSCYLVTSRVAAERARLDSVQRSIVDARKDIRDLDTEFKTRANMAQLERWNGQLFALAAPTPDQYLDPGAQGVAELDSGQFGKGDVQVAALIVPRAPVLTDGADAPSAIAAPASAIHEKEPEARIQTAAVTDSRPTASSAVPAVQATQQKVAMLDRKLLSDSTLGDLMKGAKMEAGLR
;
A
#
# COMPACT_ATOMS: atom_id res chain seq x y z
N MET A 1 -21.69 -81.89 -7.14
CA MET A 1 -20.69 -80.91 -6.67
C MET A 1 -20.27 -79.96 -7.81
N MET A 2 -21.15 -79.05 -8.25
CA MET A 2 -20.87 -78.13 -9.37
C MET A 2 -21.30 -76.66 -9.11
N ALA A 3 -21.67 -76.31 -7.88
CA ALA A 3 -22.01 -74.92 -7.53
C ALA A 3 -20.81 -74.10 -7.04
N ALA A 4 -19.69 -74.75 -6.68
CA ALA A 4 -18.56 -74.10 -6.02
C ALA A 4 -17.59 -73.38 -6.99
N GLN A 5 -17.58 -73.72 -8.28
CA GLN A 5 -16.66 -73.08 -9.25
C GLN A 5 -17.10 -71.69 -9.73
N GLY A 6 -18.38 -71.32 -9.59
CA GLY A 6 -18.89 -70.00 -10.01
C GLY A 6 -18.39 -68.82 -9.18
N PHE A 7 -18.07 -69.04 -7.90
CA PHE A 7 -17.55 -68.01 -7.00
C PHE A 7 -16.13 -67.56 -7.35
N LYS A 8 -15.37 -68.38 -8.09
CA LYS A 8 -13.97 -68.05 -8.41
C LYS A 8 -13.85 -66.88 -9.39
N GLY A 9 -14.83 -66.70 -10.30
CA GLY A 9 -14.91 -65.53 -11.18
C GLY A 9 -15.36 -64.26 -10.44
N PHE A 10 -16.24 -64.39 -9.46
CA PHE A 10 -16.71 -63.25 -8.65
C PHE A 10 -15.57 -62.60 -7.84
N GLY A 11 -14.64 -63.41 -7.32
CA GLY A 11 -13.44 -62.89 -6.63
C GLY A 11 -12.54 -62.03 -7.53
N TRP A 12 -12.36 -62.44 -8.79
CA TRP A 12 -11.60 -61.65 -9.78
C TRP A 12 -12.30 -60.33 -10.12
N LEU A 13 -13.63 -60.37 -10.33
CA LEU A 13 -14.43 -59.16 -10.56
C LEU A 13 -14.39 -58.20 -9.38
N LEU A 14 -14.51 -58.72 -8.15
CA LEU A 14 -14.42 -57.92 -6.93
C LEU A 14 -13.03 -57.27 -6.78
N GLY A 15 -11.96 -58.01 -7.11
CA GLY A 15 -10.60 -57.48 -7.15
C GLY A 15 -10.46 -56.32 -8.14
N CYS A 16 -10.92 -56.49 -9.38
CA CYS A 16 -10.92 -55.42 -10.38
C CYS A 16 -11.73 -54.20 -9.93
N LEU A 17 -12.89 -54.41 -9.30
CA LEU A 17 -13.73 -53.33 -8.79
C LEU A 17 -13.01 -52.51 -7.70
N ILE A 18 -12.35 -53.19 -6.75
CA ILE A 18 -11.58 -52.52 -5.67
C ILE A 18 -10.44 -51.69 -6.26
N VAL A 19 -9.71 -52.25 -7.24
CA VAL A 19 -8.60 -51.53 -7.90
C VAL A 19 -9.11 -50.33 -8.70
N ALA A 20 -10.22 -50.47 -9.43
CA ALA A 20 -10.84 -49.36 -10.14
C ALA A 20 -11.27 -48.25 -9.18
N LEU A 21 -11.88 -48.62 -8.04
CA LEU A 21 -12.32 -47.67 -7.03
C LEU A 21 -11.14 -46.98 -6.34
N SER A 22 -10.05 -47.69 -6.03
CA SER A 22 -8.85 -47.09 -5.43
C SER A 22 -8.18 -46.11 -6.38
N CYS A 23 -8.06 -46.47 -7.67
CA CYS A 23 -7.55 -45.57 -8.72
C CYS A 23 -8.40 -44.29 -8.85
N TYR A 24 -9.72 -44.44 -8.79
CA TYR A 24 -10.64 -43.30 -8.80
C TYR A 24 -10.45 -42.38 -7.58
N LEU A 25 -10.36 -42.95 -6.37
CA LEU A 25 -10.13 -42.18 -5.16
C LEU A 25 -8.83 -41.38 -5.24
N VAL A 26 -7.73 -42.00 -5.66
CA VAL A 26 -6.45 -41.30 -5.84
C VAL A 26 -6.56 -40.15 -6.84
N THR A 27 -7.22 -40.37 -7.98
CA THR A 27 -7.42 -39.31 -8.99
C THR A 27 -8.27 -38.15 -8.47
N SER A 28 -9.33 -38.45 -7.70
CA SER A 28 -10.18 -37.41 -7.09
C SER A 28 -9.44 -36.59 -6.02
N ARG A 29 -8.47 -37.20 -5.31
CA ARG A 29 -7.65 -36.49 -4.31
C ARG A 29 -6.75 -35.43 -4.95
N VAL A 30 -6.17 -35.73 -6.11
CA VAL A 30 -5.39 -34.73 -6.87
C VAL A 30 -6.25 -33.54 -7.26
N ALA A 31 -7.52 -33.77 -7.66
CA ALA A 31 -8.43 -32.67 -7.95
C ALA A 31 -8.75 -31.82 -6.71
N ALA A 32 -8.97 -32.45 -5.56
CA ALA A 32 -9.18 -31.76 -4.29
C ALA A 32 -7.93 -30.97 -3.84
N GLU A 33 -6.73 -31.52 -4.05
CA GLU A 33 -5.47 -30.83 -3.75
C GLU A 33 -5.24 -29.62 -4.65
N ARG A 34 -5.53 -29.71 -5.96
CA ARG A 34 -5.49 -28.55 -6.86
C ARG A 34 -6.44 -27.44 -6.40
N ALA A 35 -7.66 -27.79 -6.01
CA ALA A 35 -8.61 -26.82 -5.48
C ALA A 35 -8.11 -26.14 -4.18
N ARG A 36 -7.39 -26.89 -3.32
CA ARG A 36 -6.76 -26.33 -2.12
C ARG A 36 -5.56 -25.44 -2.45
N LEU A 37 -4.78 -25.78 -3.47
CA LEU A 37 -3.69 -24.91 -3.93
C LEU A 37 -4.21 -23.59 -4.48
N ASP A 38 -5.30 -23.64 -5.27
CA ASP A 38 -5.93 -22.43 -5.81
C ASP A 38 -6.47 -21.52 -4.69
N SER A 39 -7.03 -22.08 -3.62
CA SER A 39 -7.50 -21.28 -2.49
C SER A 39 -6.36 -20.60 -1.73
N VAL A 40 -5.26 -21.33 -1.47
CA VAL A 40 -4.07 -20.77 -0.83
C VAL A 40 -3.44 -19.68 -1.72
N GLN A 41 -3.38 -19.90 -3.03
CA GLN A 41 -2.85 -18.89 -3.95
C GLN A 41 -3.68 -17.60 -3.94
N ARG A 42 -5.01 -17.71 -3.85
CA ARG A 42 -5.88 -16.53 -3.66
C ARG A 42 -5.57 -15.82 -2.34
N SER A 43 -5.45 -16.55 -1.24
CA SER A 43 -5.08 -15.94 0.05
C SER A 43 -3.72 -15.26 0.03
N ILE A 44 -2.75 -15.79 -0.72
CA ILE A 44 -1.43 -15.15 -0.89
C ILE A 44 -1.57 -13.83 -1.65
N VAL A 45 -2.39 -13.80 -2.70
CA VAL A 45 -2.63 -12.58 -3.48
C VAL A 45 -3.33 -11.53 -2.62
N ASP A 46 -4.31 -11.91 -1.82
CA ASP A 46 -5.02 -10.97 -0.94
C ASP A 46 -4.11 -10.46 0.19
N ALA A 47 -3.38 -11.34 0.87
CA ALA A 47 -2.39 -10.93 1.88
C ALA A 47 -1.31 -9.98 1.31
N ARG A 48 -0.92 -10.16 0.03
CA ARG A 48 0.02 -9.24 -0.64
C ARG A 48 -0.59 -7.86 -0.91
N LYS A 49 -1.90 -7.75 -1.10
CA LYS A 49 -2.58 -6.45 -1.22
C LYS A 49 -2.62 -5.79 0.14
N ASP A 50 -3.03 -6.51 1.17
CA ASP A 50 -3.09 -6.00 2.55
C ASP A 50 -1.73 -5.46 3.01
N ILE A 51 -0.63 -6.17 2.72
CA ILE A 51 0.73 -5.70 3.04
C ILE A 51 1.04 -4.37 2.33
N ARG A 52 0.64 -4.20 1.06
CA ARG A 52 0.90 -2.96 0.32
C ARG A 52 0.07 -1.80 0.87
N ASP A 53 -1.16 -2.07 1.27
CA ASP A 53 -2.04 -1.07 1.87
C ASP A 53 -1.48 -0.64 3.23
N LEU A 54 -1.10 -1.60 4.08
CA LEU A 54 -0.44 -1.36 5.36
C LEU A 54 0.88 -0.58 5.18
N ASP A 55 1.74 -0.96 4.24
CA ASP A 55 2.98 -0.24 3.95
C ASP A 55 2.72 1.21 3.54
N THR A 56 1.62 1.47 2.84
CA THR A 56 1.25 2.81 2.41
C THR A 56 0.74 3.64 3.60
N GLU A 57 -0.09 3.07 4.46
CA GLU A 57 -0.51 3.69 5.72
C GLU A 57 0.68 3.97 6.65
N PHE A 58 1.61 3.03 6.78
CA PHE A 58 2.81 3.22 7.60
C PHE A 58 3.71 4.32 7.04
N LYS A 59 3.95 4.34 5.73
CA LYS A 59 4.75 5.40 5.09
C LYS A 59 4.13 6.77 5.27
N THR A 60 2.81 6.88 5.11
CA THR A 60 2.12 8.16 5.31
C THR A 60 2.18 8.63 6.76
N ARG A 61 1.91 7.75 7.74
CA ARG A 61 2.01 8.10 9.18
C ARG A 61 3.45 8.41 9.62
N ALA A 62 4.44 7.66 9.15
CA ALA A 62 5.84 7.90 9.46
C ALA A 62 6.37 9.20 8.82
N ASN A 63 5.93 9.51 7.60
CA ASN A 63 6.31 10.76 6.92
C ASN A 63 5.81 11.99 7.70
N MET A 64 4.58 11.96 8.23
CA MET A 64 4.06 13.07 9.05
C MET A 64 4.91 13.31 10.30
N ALA A 65 5.22 12.26 11.07
CA ALA A 65 6.07 12.38 12.25
C ALA A 65 7.50 12.86 11.91
N GLN A 66 8.04 12.44 10.76
CA GLN A 66 9.35 12.92 10.28
C GLN A 66 9.32 14.39 9.88
N LEU A 67 8.27 14.83 9.18
CA LEU A 67 8.07 16.24 8.81
C LEU A 67 7.94 17.13 10.04
N GLU A 68 7.19 16.71 11.06
CA GLU A 68 7.09 17.42 12.34
C GLU A 68 8.45 17.52 13.05
N ARG A 69 9.20 16.43 13.09
CA ARG A 69 10.56 16.40 13.66
C ARG A 69 11.50 17.34 12.90
N TRP A 70 11.50 17.32 11.57
CA TRP A 70 12.34 18.20 10.76
C TRP A 70 11.91 19.66 10.87
N ASN A 71 10.61 19.92 10.91
CA ASN A 71 10.07 21.24 11.15
C ASN A 71 10.57 21.78 12.51
N GLY A 72 10.41 21.03 13.59
CA GLY A 72 10.86 21.46 14.92
C GLY A 72 12.38 21.60 15.07
N GLN A 73 13.19 20.77 14.38
CA GLN A 73 14.65 20.75 14.55
C GLN A 73 15.40 21.74 13.66
N LEU A 74 15.03 21.87 12.38
CA LEU A 74 15.77 22.68 11.40
C LEU A 74 15.05 23.96 11.03
N PHE A 75 13.73 23.90 10.89
CA PHE A 75 12.97 25.00 10.29
C PHE A 75 12.33 25.92 11.32
N ALA A 76 12.02 25.42 12.53
CA ALA A 76 11.32 26.15 13.57
C ALA A 76 10.03 26.84 13.07
N LEU A 77 9.31 26.23 12.11
CA LEU A 77 8.06 26.76 11.55
C LEU A 77 6.85 26.17 12.30
N ALA A 78 6.40 26.79 13.38
CA ALA A 78 5.12 26.43 13.98
C ALA A 78 3.93 27.00 13.18
N ALA A 79 2.79 26.31 13.23
CA ALA A 79 1.54 26.85 12.72
C ALA A 79 1.20 28.14 13.50
N PRO A 80 0.77 29.23 12.82
CA PRO A 80 0.44 30.50 13.49
C PRO A 80 -0.65 30.30 14.54
N THR A 81 -0.46 30.86 15.73
CA THR A 81 -1.48 30.80 16.78
C THR A 81 -2.62 31.79 16.50
N PRO A 82 -3.87 31.49 16.88
CA PRO A 82 -5.00 32.39 16.65
C PRO A 82 -4.79 33.79 17.24
N ASP A 83 -4.06 33.88 18.35
CA ASP A 83 -3.77 35.14 19.06
C ASP A 83 -2.83 36.08 18.27
N GLN A 84 -1.97 35.54 17.40
CA GLN A 84 -1.09 36.34 16.53
C GLN A 84 -1.87 37.12 15.45
N TYR A 85 -3.09 36.69 15.12
CA TYR A 85 -3.97 37.44 14.22
C TYR A 85 -4.74 38.55 14.96
N LEU A 86 -4.79 38.50 16.29
CA LEU A 86 -5.45 39.50 17.13
C LEU A 86 -4.50 40.59 17.61
N ASP A 87 -3.19 40.34 17.51
CA ASP A 87 -2.15 41.32 17.86
C ASP A 87 -2.35 42.61 17.03
N PRO A 88 -2.27 43.82 17.63
CA PRO A 88 -2.62 45.07 16.97
C PRO A 88 -1.86 45.34 15.67
N GLY A 89 -0.67 44.74 15.49
CA GLY A 89 0.12 44.80 14.26
C GLY A 89 -0.45 43.97 13.09
N ALA A 90 -1.21 42.91 13.36
CA ALA A 90 -1.88 42.09 12.34
C ALA A 90 -3.21 42.70 11.84
N GLN A 91 -3.80 43.63 12.60
CA GLN A 91 -4.96 44.41 12.16
C GLN A 91 -4.63 45.29 10.93
N GLY A 92 -3.35 45.68 10.77
CA GLY A 92 -2.87 46.36 9.57
C GLY A 92 -3.03 45.55 8.29
N VAL A 93 -3.14 44.21 8.38
CA VAL A 93 -3.35 43.34 7.21
C VAL A 93 -4.80 43.42 6.71
N ALA A 94 -5.76 43.63 7.61
CA ALA A 94 -7.16 43.90 7.24
C ALA A 94 -7.32 45.33 6.68
N GLU A 95 -6.52 46.29 7.16
CA GLU A 95 -6.49 47.65 6.62
C GLU A 95 -5.90 47.74 5.20
N LEU A 96 -4.92 46.88 4.86
CA LEU A 96 -4.34 46.77 3.51
C LEU A 96 -5.37 46.38 2.44
N ASP A 97 -6.38 45.57 2.77
CA ASP A 97 -7.48 45.19 1.87
C ASP A 97 -8.47 46.35 1.63
N SER A 98 -8.60 47.27 2.59
CA SER A 98 -9.51 48.41 2.52
C SER A 98 -9.02 49.58 1.67
N GLY A 99 -7.82 49.50 1.10
CA GLY A 99 -7.26 50.50 0.17
C GLY A 99 -6.94 51.87 0.79
N GLN A 100 -7.11 52.05 2.10
CA GLN A 100 -6.70 53.24 2.83
C GLN A 100 -5.24 53.12 3.27
N PHE A 101 -4.31 53.46 2.37
CA PHE A 101 -2.93 53.74 2.77
C PHE A 101 -2.89 55.09 3.51
N GLY A 102 -3.25 55.07 4.79
CA GLY A 102 -3.01 56.19 5.69
C GLY A 102 -1.51 56.50 5.75
N LYS A 103 -1.16 57.76 6.01
CA LYS A 103 0.21 58.26 6.28
C LYS A 103 0.82 57.65 7.57
N GLY A 104 0.75 56.34 7.72
CA GLY A 104 1.41 55.58 8.77
C GLY A 104 2.81 55.22 8.32
N ASP A 105 3.76 55.34 9.24
CA ASP A 105 5.15 54.93 9.06
C ASP A 105 5.20 53.49 8.52
N VAL A 106 6.00 53.26 7.47
CA VAL A 106 6.11 51.94 6.82
C VAL A 106 6.82 51.00 7.79
N GLN A 107 6.05 50.29 8.61
CA GLN A 107 6.59 49.22 9.44
C GLN A 107 6.79 47.99 8.57
N VAL A 108 8.05 47.68 8.30
CA VAL A 108 8.44 46.42 7.66
C VAL A 108 8.14 45.32 8.66
N ALA A 109 7.11 44.51 8.39
CA ALA A 109 6.80 43.34 9.19
C ALA A 109 8.01 42.39 9.14
N ALA A 110 8.85 42.42 10.17
CA ALA A 110 9.83 41.38 10.38
C ALA A 110 9.04 40.08 10.53
N LEU A 111 9.27 39.13 9.62
CA LEU A 111 8.65 37.82 9.66
C LEU A 111 9.14 37.12 10.94
N ILE A 112 8.42 37.29 12.04
CA ILE A 112 8.63 36.55 13.27
C ILE A 112 8.11 35.14 12.98
N VAL A 113 8.97 34.29 12.45
CA VAL A 113 8.67 32.87 12.25
C VAL A 113 8.37 32.29 13.64
N PRO A 114 7.16 31.78 13.90
CA PRO A 114 6.82 31.27 15.21
C PRO A 114 7.65 30.01 15.47
N ARG A 115 8.68 30.12 16.31
CA ARG A 115 9.41 28.96 16.79
C ARG A 115 8.54 28.24 17.81
N ALA A 116 8.17 26.99 17.52
CA ALA A 116 7.52 26.15 18.52
C ALA A 116 8.41 26.11 19.78
N PRO A 117 7.86 26.32 20.99
CA PRO A 117 8.61 26.04 22.21
C PRO A 117 8.99 24.56 22.16
N VAL A 118 10.29 24.29 22.15
CA VAL A 118 10.79 22.93 22.31
C VAL A 118 10.45 22.56 23.75
N LEU A 119 9.35 21.83 23.95
CA LEU A 119 9.12 21.12 25.20
C LEU A 119 10.21 20.04 25.27
N THR A 120 11.37 20.41 25.81
CA THR A 120 12.23 19.45 26.46
C THR A 120 11.51 19.07 27.74
N ASP A 121 10.59 18.11 27.65
CA ASP A 121 10.25 17.34 28.83
C ASP A 121 11.52 16.62 29.23
N GLY A 122 12.27 17.24 30.13
CA GLY A 122 13.07 16.55 31.11
C GLY A 122 12.12 15.76 32.00
N ALA A 123 11.60 14.66 31.46
CA ALA A 123 11.01 13.60 32.22
C ALA A 123 11.97 12.43 32.09
N ASP A 124 12.43 11.99 33.26
CA ASP A 124 13.28 10.84 33.50
C ASP A 124 13.13 9.75 32.43
N ALA A 125 14.28 9.30 31.94
CA ALA A 125 14.39 7.97 31.36
C ALA A 125 13.64 7.00 32.28
N PRO A 126 12.69 6.18 31.78
CA PRO A 126 12.26 5.05 32.56
C PRO A 126 13.48 4.15 32.72
N SER A 127 13.99 4.16 33.96
CA SER A 127 14.93 3.20 34.49
C SER A 127 14.56 1.83 33.95
N ALA A 128 15.50 1.24 33.21
CA ALA A 128 15.42 -0.12 32.73
C ALA A 128 15.08 -1.02 33.92
N ILE A 129 13.85 -1.53 33.94
CA ILE A 129 13.55 -2.71 34.76
C ILE A 129 14.40 -3.83 34.17
N ALA A 130 15.35 -4.27 34.98
CA ALA A 130 16.16 -5.44 34.74
C ALA A 130 15.28 -6.64 34.39
N ALA A 131 15.32 -7.07 33.12
CA ALA A 131 15.00 -8.44 32.77
C ALA A 131 16.22 -9.31 33.12
N PRO A 132 16.06 -10.45 33.81
CA PRO A 132 17.19 -11.31 34.12
C PRO A 132 17.79 -11.88 32.84
N ALA A 133 19.13 -11.85 32.80
CA ALA A 133 19.94 -12.44 31.77
C ALA A 133 19.57 -13.91 31.52
N SER A 134 19.27 -14.23 30.27
CA SER A 134 19.61 -15.52 29.68
C SER A 134 20.21 -15.25 28.32
N ALA A 135 21.50 -15.57 28.23
CA ALA A 135 22.34 -15.34 27.08
C ALA A 135 21.86 -16.14 25.86
N ILE A 136 21.69 -15.46 24.73
CA ILE A 136 22.04 -16.04 23.43
C ILE A 136 22.89 -14.99 22.71
N HIS A 137 24.12 -15.38 22.47
CA HIS A 137 25.17 -14.66 21.77
C HIS A 137 24.89 -14.78 20.26
N GLU A 138 24.61 -13.69 19.54
CA GLU A 138 24.82 -13.66 18.09
C GLU A 138 25.04 -12.23 17.54
N LYS A 139 26.31 -11.83 17.58
CA LYS A 139 27.05 -11.00 16.62
C LYS A 139 26.25 -10.06 15.68
N GLU A 140 26.26 -8.79 16.06
CA GLU A 140 26.06 -7.64 15.17
C GLU A 140 27.13 -7.60 14.06
N PRO A 141 26.75 -7.13 12.85
CA PRO A 141 27.56 -6.07 12.28
C PRO A 141 26.72 -4.86 11.86
N GLU A 142 27.31 -3.71 12.18
CA GLU A 142 26.92 -2.35 11.85
C GLU A 142 26.47 -2.18 10.40
N ALA A 143 25.21 -1.83 10.19
CA ALA A 143 24.74 -1.31 8.91
C ALA A 143 24.90 0.22 8.91
N ARG A 144 26.06 0.67 8.41
CA ARG A 144 26.32 2.06 8.02
C ARG A 144 25.22 2.55 7.07
N ILE A 145 24.41 3.49 7.54
CA ILE A 145 23.45 4.23 6.73
C ILE A 145 24.25 5.05 5.70
N GLN A 146 24.19 4.65 4.44
CA GLN A 146 24.65 5.46 3.32
C GLN A 146 23.50 6.37 2.88
N THR A 147 23.64 7.67 3.15
CA THR A 147 22.89 8.72 2.47
C THR A 147 23.35 8.77 1.01
N ALA A 148 22.62 8.07 0.13
CA ALA A 148 22.79 8.26 -1.30
C ALA A 148 22.14 9.58 -1.70
N ALA A 149 22.99 10.56 -2.01
CA ALA A 149 22.62 11.81 -2.64
C ALA A 149 21.78 11.52 -3.90
N VAL A 150 20.68 12.26 -4.05
CA VAL A 150 19.93 12.33 -5.30
C VAL A 150 20.83 13.03 -6.32
N THR A 151 21.51 12.23 -7.14
CA THR A 151 22.08 12.73 -8.39
C THR A 151 20.95 12.87 -9.38
N ASP A 152 20.54 14.12 -9.60
CA ASP A 152 19.70 14.54 -10.73
C ASP A 152 20.34 14.02 -12.02
N SER A 153 19.83 12.88 -12.49
CA SER A 153 20.27 12.23 -13.71
C SER A 153 19.28 12.60 -14.78
N ARG A 154 19.42 13.81 -15.30
CA ARG A 154 18.85 14.23 -16.58
C ARG A 154 19.14 13.15 -17.63
N PRO A 155 18.15 12.42 -18.16
CA PRO A 155 18.43 11.43 -19.18
C PRO A 155 18.83 12.17 -20.46
N THR A 156 20.10 12.03 -20.82
CA THR A 156 20.58 12.36 -22.15
C THR A 156 19.83 11.51 -23.16
N ALA A 157 19.16 12.19 -24.09
CA ALA A 157 18.54 11.58 -25.24
C ALA A 157 19.62 10.87 -26.08
N SER A 158 19.57 9.54 -26.13
CA SER A 158 19.83 8.77 -27.35
C SER A 158 19.45 7.31 -27.14
N SER A 159 18.53 6.81 -27.98
CA SER A 159 18.13 5.39 -28.12
C SER A 159 17.25 4.75 -27.03
N ALA A 160 16.07 5.33 -26.74
CA ALA A 160 15.03 4.67 -25.93
C ALA A 160 13.61 4.70 -26.57
N VAL A 161 13.53 4.94 -27.88
CA VAL A 161 12.27 5.01 -28.61
C VAL A 161 11.48 3.67 -28.69
N PRO A 162 12.10 2.48 -28.83
CA PRO A 162 11.31 1.26 -29.06
C PRO A 162 10.62 0.70 -27.79
N ALA A 163 11.17 0.91 -26.60
CA ALA A 163 10.62 0.33 -25.36
C ALA A 163 9.37 1.08 -24.84
N VAL A 164 9.34 2.41 -25.01
CA VAL A 164 8.18 3.24 -24.65
C VAL A 164 7.02 2.97 -25.62
N GLN A 165 7.31 2.82 -26.91
CA GLN A 165 6.31 2.49 -27.93
C GLN A 165 5.68 1.10 -27.70
N ALA A 166 6.47 0.08 -27.35
CA ALA A 166 5.95 -1.25 -27.06
C ALA A 166 4.99 -1.27 -25.86
N THR A 167 5.24 -0.42 -24.85
CA THR A 167 4.36 -0.28 -23.68
C THR A 167 3.07 0.45 -24.05
N GLN A 168 3.16 1.55 -24.80
CA GLN A 168 1.98 2.29 -25.29
C GLN A 168 1.10 1.43 -26.21
N GLN A 169 1.70 0.60 -27.06
CA GLN A 169 0.98 -0.29 -27.97
C GLN A 169 0.26 -1.42 -27.21
N LYS A 170 0.85 -1.95 -26.12
CA LYS A 170 0.17 -2.90 -25.24
C LYS A 170 -1.02 -2.27 -24.52
N VAL A 171 -0.89 -1.03 -24.04
CA VAL A 171 -1.98 -0.30 -23.40
C VAL A 171 -3.11 -0.02 -24.41
N ALA A 172 -2.79 0.42 -25.63
CA ALA A 172 -3.77 0.65 -26.69
C ALA A 172 -4.53 -0.63 -27.10
N MET A 173 -3.86 -1.79 -27.10
CA MET A 173 -4.50 -3.09 -27.37
C MET A 173 -5.47 -3.51 -26.26
N LEU A 174 -5.19 -3.16 -25.00
CA LEU A 174 -6.08 -3.41 -23.88
C LEU A 174 -7.29 -2.48 -23.93
N ASP A 175 -7.07 -1.20 -24.20
CA ASP A 175 -8.13 -0.20 -24.34
C ASP A 175 -9.12 -0.62 -25.45
N ARG A 176 -8.61 -1.07 -26.60
CA ARG A 176 -9.45 -1.58 -27.69
C ARG A 176 -10.22 -2.87 -27.34
N LYS A 177 -9.70 -3.70 -26.44
CA LYS A 177 -10.42 -4.89 -25.94
C LYS A 177 -11.51 -4.51 -24.92
N LEU A 178 -11.26 -3.49 -24.11
CA LEU A 178 -12.24 -3.01 -23.12
C LEU A 178 -13.35 -2.17 -23.76
N LEU A 179 -13.02 -1.41 -24.80
CA LEU A 179 -13.94 -0.58 -25.60
C LEU A 179 -14.59 -1.34 -26.76
N SER A 180 -14.59 -2.67 -26.74
CA SER A 180 -15.25 -3.44 -27.80
C SER A 180 -16.77 -3.20 -27.81
N ASP A 181 -17.38 -3.18 -28.99
CA ASP A 181 -18.83 -2.96 -29.13
C ASP A 181 -19.67 -4.00 -28.35
N SER A 182 -19.12 -5.21 -28.12
CA SER A 182 -19.75 -6.23 -27.29
C SER A 182 -19.76 -5.87 -25.80
N THR A 183 -18.66 -5.36 -25.25
CA THR A 183 -18.57 -5.01 -23.82
C THR A 183 -19.40 -3.76 -23.52
N LEU A 184 -19.37 -2.76 -24.41
CA LEU A 184 -20.25 -1.58 -24.32
C LEU A 184 -21.72 -1.96 -24.48
N GLY A 185 -22.03 -2.89 -25.38
CA GLY A 185 -23.39 -3.42 -25.57
C GLY A 185 -23.94 -4.12 -24.33
N ASP A 186 -23.12 -4.93 -23.66
CA ASP A 186 -23.52 -5.62 -22.42
C ASP A 186 -23.71 -4.66 -21.25
N LEU A 187 -22.86 -3.62 -21.14
CA LEU A 187 -23.04 -2.54 -20.17
C LEU A 187 -24.34 -1.76 -20.41
N MET A 188 -24.64 -1.39 -21.66
CA MET A 188 -25.90 -0.71 -21.99
C MET A 188 -27.13 -1.59 -21.76
N LYS A 189 -27.04 -2.90 -22.02
CA LYS A 189 -28.12 -3.85 -21.70
C LYS A 189 -28.34 -3.94 -20.19
N GLY A 190 -27.26 -4.07 -19.41
CA GLY A 190 -27.31 -4.04 -17.94
C GLY A 190 -27.98 -2.77 -17.42
N ALA A 191 -27.53 -1.61 -17.89
CA ALA A 191 -28.09 -0.32 -17.49
C ALA A 191 -29.58 -0.17 -17.84
N LYS A 192 -30.03 -0.67 -19.01
CA LYS A 192 -31.45 -0.66 -19.38
C LYS A 192 -32.30 -1.61 -18.52
N MET A 193 -31.76 -2.78 -18.18
CA MET A 193 -32.45 -3.70 -17.27
C MET A 193 -32.62 -3.05 -15.89
N GLU A 194 -31.59 -2.42 -15.36
CA GLU A 194 -31.66 -1.73 -14.06
C GLU A 194 -32.57 -0.48 -14.09
N ALA A 195 -32.58 0.26 -15.19
CA ALA A 195 -33.44 1.44 -15.34
C ALA A 195 -34.93 1.09 -15.48
N GLY A 196 -35.28 -0.08 -16.00
CA GLY A 196 -36.66 -0.58 -16.08
C GLY A 196 -37.17 -1.23 -14.80
N LEU A 197 -36.29 -1.43 -13.81
CA LEU A 197 -36.60 -1.98 -12.48
C LEU A 197 -36.83 -0.88 -11.42
N ARG A 198 -36.84 0.39 -11.82
CA ARG A 198 -37.23 1.55 -11.01
C ARG A 198 -38.57 2.09 -11.47
#